data_AF-A0A958QXJ3-F1
#
_entry.id   AF-A0A958QXJ3-F1
#
_cell.length_a   1.000
_cell.length_b   1.000
_cell.length_c   1.000
_cell.angle_alpha   90.00
_cell.angle_beta   90.00
_cell.angle_gamma   90.00
#
_symmetry.space_group_name_H-M   'P 1'
#
loop_
_entity.id
_entity.type
_entity.pdbx_description
1 polymer ?
#
loop_
_entity_poly.entity_id
_entity_poly.type
_entity_poly.pdbx_seq_one_letter_code
_entity_poly.pdbx_strand_id
1 'polypeptide(L)'
;MTHSRLPSSEDPLRSVRPEFLIYERLCSDHSIPLHSIDSRRDASVLAPLEPPLIFDFLVSVSWRFLVPERVYSRARIAAFNVHRGKLPQYAGAEPVLRALEAGEDT
;
A
#
# COMPACT_ATOMS: atom_id res chain seq x y z
N MET A 1 -6.05 -4.60 2.21
CA MET A 1 -6.06 -4.33 0.75
C MET A 1 -4.64 -4.37 0.23
N THR A 2 -4.43 -4.71 -1.04
CA THR A 2 -3.11 -4.76 -1.67
C THR A 2 -3.18 -4.42 -3.15
N HIS A 3 -2.04 -4.44 -3.80
CA HIS A 3 -1.94 -4.43 -5.26
C HIS A 3 -1.71 -5.86 -5.76
N SER A 4 -2.51 -6.31 -6.72
CA SER A 4 -2.29 -7.61 -7.37
C SER A 4 -1.26 -7.51 -8.48
N ARG A 5 -1.01 -6.32 -9.04
CA ARG A 5 -0.14 -6.12 -10.21
C ARG A 5 1.14 -5.35 -9.89
N LEU A 6 2.21 -5.71 -10.59
CA LEU A 6 3.49 -5.00 -10.57
C LEU A 6 3.32 -3.53 -10.99
N PRO A 7 4.18 -2.62 -10.47
CA PRO A 7 4.16 -1.24 -10.91
C PRO A 7 4.68 -1.15 -12.34
N SER A 8 4.20 -0.17 -13.10
CA SER A 8 4.65 0.03 -14.49
C SER A 8 6.13 0.38 -14.62
N SER A 9 6.76 0.86 -13.54
CA SER A 9 8.22 1.09 -13.49
C SER A 9 9.02 -0.20 -13.43
N GLU A 10 8.42 -1.30 -12.97
CA GLU A 10 9.07 -2.61 -12.85
C GLU A 10 8.66 -3.54 -14.00
N ASP A 11 7.38 -3.56 -14.37
CA ASP A 11 6.86 -4.29 -15.52
C ASP A 11 5.81 -3.44 -16.27
N PRO A 12 6.12 -2.98 -17.50
CA PRO A 12 5.17 -2.25 -18.34
C PRO A 12 3.87 -2.99 -18.63
N LEU A 13 3.90 -4.33 -18.68
CA LEU A 13 2.72 -5.18 -18.88
C LEU A 13 1.92 -5.39 -17.60
N ARG A 14 2.47 -4.97 -16.45
CA ARG A 14 1.84 -5.08 -15.11
C ARG A 14 1.35 -6.49 -14.83
N SER A 15 2.27 -7.46 -14.94
CA SER A 15 2.02 -8.85 -14.57
C SER A 15 1.59 -8.96 -13.11
N VAL A 16 0.96 -10.09 -12.77
CA VAL A 16 0.55 -10.38 -11.40
C VAL A 16 1.80 -10.50 -10.52
N ARG A 17 1.74 -9.90 -9.33
CA ARG A 17 2.80 -9.99 -8.33
C ARG A 17 2.90 -11.42 -7.80
N PRO A 18 4.08 -12.04 -7.76
CA PRO A 18 4.24 -13.38 -7.22
C PRO A 18 3.71 -13.53 -5.79
N GLU A 19 3.88 -12.51 -4.95
CA GLU A 19 3.44 -12.53 -3.55
C GLU A 19 1.93 -12.38 -3.39
N PHE A 20 1.22 -11.92 -4.42
CA PHE A 20 -0.22 -11.72 -4.33
C PHE A 20 -0.97 -13.02 -4.01
N LEU A 21 -0.56 -14.14 -4.61
CA LEU A 21 -1.12 -15.46 -4.34
C LEU A 21 -0.90 -15.91 -2.90
N ILE A 22 0.24 -15.53 -2.31
CA ILE A 22 0.55 -15.79 -0.90
C ILE A 22 -0.40 -14.98 0.00
N TYR A 23 -0.65 -13.72 -0.35
CA TYR A 23 -1.59 -12.87 0.39
C TYR A 23 -3.02 -13.40 0.29
N GLU A 24 -3.47 -13.82 -0.89
CA GLU A 24 -4.79 -14.43 -1.05
C GLU A 24 -4.98 -15.64 -0.16
N ARG A 25 -4.00 -16.56 -0.18
CA ARG A 25 -4.03 -17.75 0.68
C ARG A 25 -4.04 -17.38 2.16
N LEU A 26 -3.11 -16.53 2.60
CA LEU A 26 -3.00 -16.15 4.02
C LEU A 26 -4.28 -15.42 4.49
N CYS A 27 -4.79 -14.48 3.71
CA CYS A 27 -6.02 -13.79 4.04
C CYS A 27 -7.21 -14.75 4.11
N SER A 28 -7.31 -15.70 3.17
CA SER A 28 -8.35 -16.74 3.19
C SER A 28 -8.24 -17.63 4.44
N ASP A 29 -7.05 -18.15 4.73
CA ASP A 29 -6.79 -19.05 5.87
C ASP A 29 -7.13 -18.38 7.22
N HIS A 30 -7.01 -17.05 7.29
CA HIS A 30 -7.32 -16.25 8.49
C HIS A 30 -8.67 -15.51 8.43
N SER A 31 -9.51 -15.76 7.41
CA SER A 31 -10.80 -15.07 7.23
C SER A 31 -10.70 -13.53 7.21
N ILE A 32 -9.62 -13.01 6.61
CA ILE A 32 -9.38 -11.57 6.44
C ILE A 32 -9.82 -11.15 5.03
N PRO A 33 -10.73 -10.18 4.88
CA PRO A 33 -11.10 -9.67 3.56
C PRO A 33 -9.90 -9.05 2.82
N LEU A 34 -9.60 -9.59 1.63
CA LEU A 34 -8.56 -9.05 0.75
C LEU A 34 -9.20 -8.40 -0.48
N HIS A 35 -8.90 -7.11 -0.66
CA HIS A 35 -9.29 -6.35 -1.84
C HIS A 35 -8.05 -5.89 -2.61
N SER A 36 -8.09 -6.04 -3.93
CA SER A 36 -7.04 -5.62 -4.85
C SER A 36 -7.41 -4.30 -5.51
N ILE A 37 -6.50 -3.33 -5.48
CA ILE A 37 -6.68 -2.02 -6.11
C ILE A 37 -5.49 -1.77 -7.02
N ASP A 38 -5.69 -1.84 -8.33
CA ASP A 38 -4.57 -1.75 -9.29
C ASP A 38 -4.66 -0.53 -10.22
N SER A 39 -5.68 0.32 -10.06
CA SER A 39 -5.83 1.55 -10.83
C SER A 39 -5.92 2.78 -9.91
N ARG A 40 -5.46 3.94 -10.42
CA ARG A 40 -5.59 5.22 -9.70
C ARG A 40 -7.06 5.65 -9.52
N ARG A 41 -7.94 5.21 -10.42
CA ARG A 41 -9.38 5.49 -10.34
C ARG A 41 -9.99 4.78 -9.13
N ASP A 42 -9.69 3.50 -8.96
CA ASP A 42 -10.24 2.73 -7.84
C ASP A 42 -9.59 3.18 -6.52
N ALA A 43 -8.31 3.56 -6.58
CA ALA A 43 -7.57 4.10 -5.45
C ALA A 43 -8.03 5.48 -4.99
N SER A 44 -8.61 6.30 -5.88
CA SER A 44 -9.15 7.59 -5.47
C SER A 44 -10.42 7.40 -4.65
N VAL A 45 -11.14 6.28 -4.81
CA VAL A 45 -12.37 5.91 -4.09
C VAL A 45 -12.05 5.14 -2.81
N LEU A 46 -11.18 4.13 -2.90
CA LEU A 46 -10.98 3.11 -1.84
C LEU A 46 -12.31 2.57 -1.31
N ALA A 47 -13.20 2.17 -2.22
CA ALA A 47 -14.55 1.68 -1.91
C ALA A 47 -14.61 0.64 -0.77
N PRO A 48 -13.66 -0.32 -0.64
CA PRO A 48 -13.70 -1.27 0.48
C PRO A 48 -13.56 -0.63 1.86
N LEU A 49 -13.07 0.60 1.95
CA LEU A 49 -12.96 1.35 3.20
C LEU A 49 -14.13 2.29 3.45
N GLU A 50 -15.06 2.47 2.51
CA GLU A 50 -16.20 3.39 2.67
C GLU A 50 -17.20 2.92 3.74
N PRO A 51 -18.07 3.81 4.26
CA PRO A 51 -19.10 3.42 5.22
C PRO A 51 -19.96 2.26 4.68
N PRO A 52 -20.42 1.34 5.54
CA PRO A 52 -20.48 1.44 7.00
C PRO A 52 -19.22 0.93 7.73
N LEU A 53 -18.08 0.71 7.05
CA LEU A 53 -16.88 0.21 7.72
C LEU A 53 -16.39 1.17 8.81
N ILE A 54 -16.14 0.63 10.00
CA ILE A 54 -15.55 1.35 11.14
C ILE A 54 -14.21 0.70 11.46
N PHE A 55 -13.17 1.51 11.66
CA PHE A 55 -11.85 1.02 12.02
C PHE A 55 -11.15 1.99 12.98
N ASP A 56 -10.40 1.41 13.92
CA ASP A 56 -9.59 2.18 14.87
C ASP A 56 -8.30 2.71 14.27
N PHE A 57 -7.67 1.87 13.45
CA PHE A 57 -6.37 2.13 12.87
C PHE A 57 -6.44 1.99 11.36
N LEU A 58 -5.76 2.91 10.66
CA LEU A 58 -5.38 2.73 9.28
C LEU A 58 -3.87 2.59 9.21
N VAL A 59 -3.40 1.40 8.84
CA VAL A 59 -1.97 1.13 8.68
C VAL A 59 -1.65 1.00 7.20
N SER A 60 -0.81 1.89 6.71
CA SER A 60 -0.30 1.86 5.34
C SER A 60 1.12 1.27 5.32
N VAL A 61 1.30 0.12 4.67
CA VAL A 61 2.61 -0.52 4.51
C VAL A 61 2.89 -0.70 3.03
N SER A 62 3.93 -0.03 2.52
CA SER A 62 4.37 -0.14 1.11
C SER A 62 3.24 0.06 0.08
N TRP A 63 2.28 0.93 0.39
CA TRP A 63 1.16 1.27 -0.49
C TRP A 63 1.55 2.35 -1.49
N ARG A 64 1.16 2.19 -2.77
CA ARG A 64 1.66 3.07 -3.87
C ARG A 64 0.79 4.30 -4.14
N PHE A 65 -0.50 4.23 -3.83
CA PHE A 65 -1.43 5.31 -4.15
C PHE A 65 -1.63 6.24 -2.95
N LEU A 66 -1.99 7.50 -3.20
CA LEU A 66 -2.38 8.38 -2.11
C LEU A 66 -3.66 7.85 -1.45
N VAL A 67 -3.66 7.76 -0.12
CA VAL A 67 -4.89 7.50 0.64
C VAL A 67 -5.58 8.86 0.83
N PRO A 68 -6.82 9.05 0.34
CA PRO A 68 -7.52 10.33 0.47
C PRO A 68 -7.79 10.69 1.94
N GLU A 69 -7.82 11.98 2.25
CA GLU A 69 -8.11 12.50 3.60
C GLU A 69 -9.42 11.96 4.17
N ARG A 70 -10.49 11.98 3.37
CA ARG A 70 -11.80 11.43 3.75
C ARG A 70 -11.78 9.95 4.18
N VAL A 71 -10.71 9.22 3.85
CA VAL A 71 -10.52 7.83 4.26
C VAL A 71 -9.67 7.78 5.53
N TYR A 72 -8.48 8.38 5.55
CA TYR A 72 -7.59 8.25 6.71
C TYR A 72 -8.08 9.02 7.94
N SER A 73 -8.85 10.09 7.77
CA SER A 73 -9.43 10.85 8.89
C SER A 73 -10.54 10.10 9.63
N ARG A 74 -11.03 8.98 9.08
CA ARG A 74 -12.05 8.12 9.72
C ARG A 74 -11.47 7.12 10.71
N ALA A 75 -10.14 6.95 10.76
CA ALA A 75 -9.51 6.13 11.78
C ALA A 75 -9.81 6.74 13.15
N ARG A 76 -10.44 5.98 14.06
CA ARG A 76 -10.85 6.51 15.37
C ARG A 76 -9.67 6.88 16.27
N ILE A 77 -8.54 6.19 16.11
CA ILE A 77 -7.36 6.34 16.95
C ILE A 77 -6.20 6.95 16.14
N ALA A 78 -5.76 6.29 15.07
CA ALA A 78 -4.63 6.78 14.28
C ALA A 78 -4.61 6.23 12.85
N ALA A 79 -4.10 7.04 11.94
CA ALA A 79 -3.69 6.61 10.62
C ALA A 79 -2.19 6.89 10.45
N PHE A 80 -1.42 5.87 10.06
CA PHE A 80 0.03 6.02 9.91
C PHE A 80 0.59 5.15 8.79
N ASN A 81 1.75 5.57 8.28
CA ASN A 81 2.48 4.87 7.23
C ASN A 81 3.81 4.36 7.75
N VAL A 82 4.14 3.11 7.37
CA VAL A 82 5.47 2.54 7.57
C VAL A 82 6.26 2.81 6.30
N HIS A 83 7.11 3.85 6.37
CA HIS A 83 7.99 4.22 5.27
C HIS A 83 9.32 3.46 5.39
N ARG A 84 9.82 2.93 4.26
CA ARG A 84 11.06 2.13 4.23
C ARG A 84 12.34 2.98 4.19
N GLY A 85 12.23 4.26 3.87
CA GLY A 85 13.37 5.18 3.84
C GLY A 85 13.56 5.95 5.14
N LYS A 86 14.79 6.37 5.43
CA LYS A 86 15.09 7.32 6.51
C LYS A 86 14.44 8.67 6.20
N LEU A 87 13.37 9.00 6.92
CA LEU A 87 12.72 10.29 6.80
C LEU A 87 13.52 11.39 7.52
N PRO A 88 13.54 12.64 7.00
CA PRO A 88 12.91 13.08 5.76
C PRO A 88 13.73 12.79 4.48
N GLN A 89 14.99 12.38 4.62
CA GLN A 89 15.99 12.26 3.55
C GLN A 89 15.50 11.45 2.33
N TYR A 90 14.91 10.28 2.56
CA TYR A 90 14.39 9.41 1.52
C TYR A 90 12.86 9.38 1.48
N ALA A 91 12.19 10.52 1.71
CA ALA A 91 10.75 10.61 1.44
C ALA A 91 10.43 10.39 -0.04
N GLY A 92 9.21 9.94 -0.34
CA GLY A 92 8.74 9.71 -1.71
C GLY A 92 8.94 8.27 -2.21
N ALA A 93 9.05 8.12 -3.53
CA ALA A 93 9.16 6.83 -4.18
C ALA A 93 10.57 6.23 -4.09
N GLU A 94 10.63 4.90 -4.20
CA GLU A 94 11.87 4.11 -4.34
C GLU A 94 12.98 4.49 -3.32
N PRO A 95 12.65 4.61 -2.02
CA PRO A 95 13.60 5.12 -1.03
C PRO A 95 14.85 4.25 -0.87
N VAL A 96 14.71 2.93 -1.00
CA VAL A 96 15.82 1.98 -0.87
C VAL A 96 16.78 2.11 -2.04
N LEU A 97 16.26 2.21 -3.27
CA LEU A 97 17.10 2.43 -4.46
C LEU A 97 17.88 3.74 -4.33
N ARG A 98 17.21 4.82 -3.93
CA ARG A 98 17.86 6.12 -3.72
C ARG A 98 18.94 6.11 -2.64
N ALA A 99 18.75 5.35 -1.56
CA ALA A 99 19.76 5.19 -0.52
C ALA A 99 21.00 4.44 -1.05
N LEU A 100 20.79 3.37 -1.81
CA LEU A 100 21.87 2.63 -2.47
C LEU A 100 22.62 3.50 -3.50
N GLU A 101 21.90 4.30 -4.29
CA GLU A 101 22.49 5.25 -5.24
C GLU A 101 23.31 6.35 -4.54
N ALA A 102 22.93 6.73 -3.32
CA ALA A 102 23.67 7.65 -2.47
C ALA A 102 24.88 7.00 -1.77
N GLY A 103 25.08 5.68 -1.96
CA GLY A 103 26.16 4.91 -1.35
C GLY A 103 25.92 4.59 0.13
N GLU A 104 24.68 4.64 0.62
CA GLU A 104 24.36 4.15 1.97
C GLU A 104 24.40 2.63 2.00
N ASP A 105 25.04 2.09 3.05
CA ASP A 105 25.06 0.67 3.38
C ASP A 105 23.95 0.33 4.37
N THR A 106 23.68 -0.98 4.51
CA THR A 106 22.63 -1.54 5.37
C THR A 106 23.04 -1.65 6.83
#